data_AF-A0A6J8AR45-F1
#
_entry.id   AF-A0A6J8AR45-F1
#
_cell.length_a   1.000
_cell.length_b   1.000
_cell.length_c   1.000
_cell.angle_alpha   90.00
_cell.angle_beta   90.00
_cell.angle_gamma   90.00
#
_symmetry.space_group_name_H-M   'P 1'
#
loop_
_entity.id
_entity.type
_entity.pdbx_description
1 polymer ?
#
loop_
_entity_poly.entity_id
_entity_poly.type
_entity_poly.pdbx_seq_one_letter_code
_entity_poly.pdbx_strand_id
1 'polypeptide(L)'
;MYVGVNVLQNRTDIKLPFTVNMVKNNQYHMNTGHRRLPHKLGNFTKNTFKFTKKTLILTFIDLESKEIRIAKFGRKIMYVDYLHKLKEHLHFDQLVVPSLVLEHDAKILAAQKPSYPYSSDESEAAVHNPKQQFGVKLQQILQNYKCVIPPVVEICVEFLRKNALDVEGIFRRSANASVLKDVQKRFNQGETVDFDEINDVHIPAVTMKTFLRDLQEPILTFDLYQPVVRLHTLEEDRQLIEVQRLFREELPKENYIILKYIIHFLTQVSQYSDSNKMNTLNLAIVFGPNLLWPKGQANLSTIGHLNSFAAYLIDNYTQLFVR
;
A
#
# COMPACT_ATOMS: atom_id res chain seq x y z
N MET A 1 15.22 -3.08 2.90
CA MET A 1 14.80 -4.45 3.18
C MET A 1 14.57 -5.03 1.81
N TYR A 2 15.46 -5.89 1.36
CA TYR A 2 15.57 -6.50 0.04
C TYR A 2 15.17 -7.96 0.29
N VAL A 3 14.04 -8.42 -0.23
CA VAL A 3 13.59 -9.78 0.06
C VAL A 3 14.09 -10.72 -1.03
N GLY A 4 14.70 -11.85 -0.67
CA GLY A 4 15.05 -12.94 -1.59
C GLY A 4 14.35 -14.22 -1.18
N VAL A 5 13.81 -14.98 -2.13
CA VAL A 5 13.10 -16.26 -1.89
C VAL A 5 13.83 -17.37 -2.64
N ASN A 6 14.09 -18.49 -1.98
CA ASN A 6 14.68 -19.70 -2.57
C ASN A 6 13.57 -20.57 -3.19
N VAL A 7 13.76 -21.02 -4.42
CA VAL A 7 12.93 -22.05 -5.05
C VAL A 7 13.78 -23.26 -5.42
N LEU A 8 13.46 -24.42 -4.84
CA LEU A 8 13.98 -25.73 -5.26
C LEU A 8 13.11 -26.26 -6.39
N GLN A 9 13.69 -26.53 -7.56
CA GLN A 9 12.97 -27.00 -8.73
C GLN A 9 13.24 -28.49 -8.96
N ASN A 10 12.19 -29.32 -8.95
CA ASN A 10 12.22 -30.68 -9.50
C ASN A 10 11.82 -30.67 -10.98
N ARG A 11 12.50 -31.52 -11.74
CA ARG A 11 12.61 -31.60 -13.20
C ARG A 11 11.27 -31.61 -13.96
N THR A 12 11.17 -30.77 -14.99
CA THR A 12 10.80 -31.14 -16.37
C THR A 12 11.14 -29.98 -17.32
N ASP A 13 11.72 -30.34 -18.46
CA ASP A 13 12.32 -29.46 -19.46
C ASP A 13 11.36 -28.42 -20.05
N ILE A 14 11.64 -27.13 -19.84
CA ILE A 14 11.16 -26.05 -20.72
C ILE A 14 12.32 -25.08 -20.94
N LYS A 15 12.87 -25.08 -22.17
CA LYS A 15 13.76 -24.03 -22.65
C LYS A 15 12.95 -22.78 -22.96
N LEU A 16 13.21 -21.66 -22.30
CA LEU A 16 12.76 -20.33 -22.75
C LEU A 16 13.97 -19.44 -23.04
N PRO A 17 14.10 -18.85 -24.24
CA PRO A 17 15.24 -18.02 -24.62
C PRO A 17 14.88 -16.54 -24.72
N PHE A 18 14.62 -15.79 -23.64
CA PHE A 18 14.46 -14.32 -23.76
C PHE A 18 14.89 -13.56 -22.51
N THR A 19 15.64 -12.48 -22.71
CA THR A 19 16.03 -11.48 -21.69
C THR A 19 15.40 -10.15 -22.08
N VAL A 20 14.60 -9.54 -21.19
CA VAL A 20 14.02 -8.21 -21.42
C VAL A 20 14.84 -7.19 -20.61
N ASN A 21 15.63 -6.37 -21.30
CA ASN A 21 16.33 -5.24 -20.70
C ASN A 21 15.53 -3.96 -20.92
N MET A 22 15.12 -3.29 -19.84
CA MET A 22 14.66 -1.90 -19.90
C MET A 22 15.86 -0.97 -19.68
N VAL A 23 16.30 -0.28 -20.73
CA VAL A 23 17.25 0.83 -20.62
C VAL A 23 16.52 2.13 -20.93
N LYS A 24 16.86 3.16 -20.15
CA LYS A 24 16.35 4.53 -20.23
C LYS A 24 16.31 5.03 -21.68
N ASN A 25 15.19 5.67 -22.03
CA ASN A 25 14.81 6.27 -23.32
C ASN A 25 13.98 5.36 -24.24
N ASN A 26 12.68 5.25 -23.95
CA ASN A 26 11.51 4.98 -24.83
C ASN A 26 11.69 4.36 -26.24
N GLN A 27 12.63 3.45 -26.47
CA GLN A 27 12.66 2.61 -27.68
C GLN A 27 13.04 1.17 -27.33
N TYR A 28 12.16 0.23 -27.74
CA TYR A 28 12.34 -1.20 -27.58
C TYR A 28 13.21 -1.73 -28.73
N HIS A 29 14.37 -2.32 -28.43
CA HIS A 29 15.14 -3.11 -29.40
C HIS A 29 15.29 -4.55 -28.92
N MET A 30 14.77 -5.48 -29.71
CA MET A 30 15.02 -6.92 -29.62
C MET A 30 16.37 -7.22 -30.29
N ASN A 31 17.26 -7.99 -29.63
CA ASN A 31 18.49 -8.45 -30.26
C ASN A 31 18.68 -9.96 -30.02
N THR A 32 18.79 -10.72 -31.11
CA THR A 32 18.92 -12.18 -31.14
C THR A 32 20.37 -12.56 -31.44
N GLY A 33 21.11 -12.99 -30.42
CA GLY A 33 22.50 -13.46 -30.58
C GLY A 33 22.70 -14.86 -30.02
N HIS A 34 22.91 -15.85 -30.90
CA HIS A 34 23.23 -17.24 -30.56
C HIS A 34 24.72 -17.41 -30.24
N ARG A 35 25.07 -17.96 -29.07
CA ARG A 35 26.35 -18.66 -28.84
C ARG A 35 26.11 -19.97 -28.07
N ARG A 36 26.73 -21.05 -28.58
CA ARG A 36 26.62 -22.43 -28.08
C ARG A 36 27.29 -22.60 -26.71
N LEU A 37 26.65 -23.38 -25.82
CA LEU A 37 27.21 -23.86 -24.55
C LEU A 37 27.83 -25.27 -24.72
N PRO A 38 28.92 -25.62 -24.01
CA PRO A 38 29.52 -26.94 -24.04
C PRO A 38 28.79 -27.95 -23.14
N HIS A 39 28.85 -29.23 -23.55
CA HIS A 39 28.29 -30.39 -22.87
C HIS A 39 28.94 -30.64 -21.50
N LYS A 40 28.17 -30.54 -20.42
CA LYS A 40 28.17 -31.47 -19.27
C LYS A 40 27.07 -31.06 -18.29
N LEU A 41 26.09 -31.94 -18.11
CA LEU A 41 25.03 -31.82 -17.11
C LEU A 41 25.62 -31.98 -15.71
N GLY A 42 25.55 -30.92 -14.90
CA GLY A 42 25.60 -30.97 -13.44
C GLY A 42 24.24 -30.53 -12.89
N ASN A 43 23.81 -31.09 -11.76
CA ASN A 43 22.53 -30.77 -11.12
C ASN A 43 22.58 -29.37 -10.46
N PHE A 44 21.63 -28.48 -10.78
CA PHE A 44 21.54 -27.13 -10.18
C PHE A 44 20.10 -26.80 -9.78
N THR A 45 19.90 -26.38 -8.52
CA THR A 45 18.63 -25.85 -7.99
C THR A 45 18.93 -24.61 -7.14
N LYS A 46 18.45 -23.43 -7.57
CA LYS A 46 18.04 -22.25 -6.76
C LYS A 46 17.97 -20.98 -7.62
N ASN A 47 16.82 -20.32 -7.66
CA ASN A 47 16.66 -18.94 -8.13
C ASN A 47 16.34 -18.03 -6.94
N THR A 48 16.90 -16.80 -6.90
CA THR A 48 16.68 -15.81 -5.82
C THR A 48 16.34 -14.41 -6.38
N PHE A 49 15.42 -13.70 -5.73
CA PHE A 49 14.92 -12.37 -6.14
C PHE A 49 15.64 -11.20 -5.41
N LYS A 50 15.67 -10.00 -6.01
CA LYS A 50 16.31 -8.79 -5.45
C LYS A 50 15.41 -7.55 -5.60
N PHE A 51 15.28 -6.72 -4.55
CA PHE A 51 14.39 -5.53 -4.52
C PHE A 51 15.03 -4.24 -3.99
N THR A 52 15.12 -3.16 -4.77
CA THR A 52 15.70 -1.87 -4.33
C THR A 52 14.66 -0.76 -4.17
N LYS A 53 14.61 -0.09 -3.01
CA LYS A 53 13.58 0.91 -2.61
C LYS A 53 13.53 2.24 -3.42
N LYS A 54 14.31 2.40 -4.49
CA LYS A 54 14.33 3.65 -5.29
C LYS A 54 14.19 3.46 -6.80
N THR A 55 14.13 2.22 -7.29
CA THR A 55 13.83 1.91 -8.69
C THR A 55 13.34 0.46 -8.71
N LEU A 56 12.13 0.22 -9.21
CA LEU A 56 11.62 -1.13 -9.46
C LEU A 56 12.42 -1.73 -10.62
N ILE A 57 13.58 -2.32 -10.31
CA ILE A 57 14.34 -3.15 -11.24
C ILE A 57 14.25 -4.58 -10.73
N LEU A 58 13.49 -5.41 -11.45
CA LEU A 58 13.53 -6.85 -11.32
C LEU A 58 14.71 -7.35 -12.16
N THR A 59 15.78 -7.79 -11.51
CA THR A 59 16.90 -8.45 -12.18
C THR A 59 16.97 -9.89 -11.71
N PHE A 60 16.89 -10.82 -12.67
CA PHE A 60 17.13 -12.25 -12.44
C PHE A 60 18.64 -12.47 -12.34
N ILE A 61 19.12 -12.98 -11.21
CA ILE A 61 20.55 -13.23 -10.99
C ILE A 61 20.75 -14.74 -10.83
N ASP A 62 21.56 -15.29 -11.73
CA ASP A 62 22.10 -16.64 -11.64
C ASP A 62 23.35 -16.60 -10.73
N LEU A 63 23.36 -17.41 -9.67
CA LEU A 63 24.30 -17.33 -8.55
C LEU A 63 25.37 -18.42 -8.64
N GLU A 64 26.19 -18.43 -9.71
CA GLU A 64 27.41 -19.26 -9.73
C GLU A 64 28.73 -18.55 -10.07
N SER A 65 28.74 -17.23 -10.32
CA SER A 65 30.00 -16.50 -10.38
C SER A 65 30.37 -15.92 -9.01
N LYS A 66 31.48 -16.42 -8.47
CA LYS A 66 32.14 -15.96 -7.24
C LYS A 66 32.26 -14.43 -7.20
N GLU A 67 31.96 -13.89 -6.02
CA GLU A 67 32.19 -12.53 -5.53
C GLU A 67 31.49 -11.37 -6.25
N ILE A 68 30.40 -10.89 -5.64
CA ILE A 68 29.98 -9.48 -5.79
C ILE A 68 29.98 -8.82 -4.40
N ARG A 69 31.13 -8.25 -4.02
CA ARG A 69 31.26 -7.34 -2.89
C ARG A 69 30.55 -6.01 -3.21
N ILE A 70 29.31 -5.82 -2.75
CA ILE A 70 28.69 -4.49 -2.65
C ILE A 70 28.55 -4.13 -1.18
N ALA A 71 29.59 -3.48 -0.66
CA ALA A 71 29.85 -3.20 0.75
C ALA A 71 28.91 -2.19 1.45
N LYS A 72 27.73 -1.85 0.89
CA LYS A 72 26.86 -0.81 1.48
C LYS A 72 25.40 -1.18 1.74
N PHE A 73 24.93 -2.38 1.39
CA PHE A 73 23.50 -2.74 1.52
C PHE A 73 23.17 -4.08 2.18
N GLY A 74 24.16 -4.84 2.65
CA GLY A 74 23.97 -6.21 3.16
C GLY A 74 23.08 -6.37 4.40
N ARG A 75 22.80 -5.32 5.17
CA ARG A 75 22.09 -5.41 6.47
C ARG A 75 20.56 -5.37 6.40
N LYS A 76 19.96 -5.41 5.21
CA LYS A 76 18.52 -5.24 5.06
C LYS A 76 17.98 -6.30 4.10
N ILE A 77 18.17 -7.60 4.36
CA ILE A 77 17.55 -8.68 3.55
C ILE A 77 16.61 -9.53 4.42
N MET A 78 15.41 -9.85 3.92
CA MET A 78 14.44 -10.76 4.56
C MET A 78 14.17 -11.95 3.63
N TYR A 79 13.83 -13.12 4.18
CA TYR A 79 13.48 -14.31 3.40
C TYR A 79 12.06 -14.74 3.78
N VAL A 80 11.24 -15.07 2.79
CA VAL A 80 9.87 -15.58 2.99
C VAL A 80 9.66 -16.80 2.10
N ASP A 81 8.97 -17.82 2.62
CA ASP A 81 8.82 -19.10 1.92
C ASP A 81 7.62 -19.14 0.95
N TYR A 82 6.68 -18.19 1.09
CA TYR A 82 5.45 -18.12 0.30
C TYR A 82 5.10 -16.68 -0.06
N LEU A 83 4.41 -16.48 -1.19
CA LEU A 83 3.95 -15.15 -1.59
C LEU A 83 3.00 -14.53 -0.55
N HIS A 84 2.16 -15.32 0.11
CA HIS A 84 1.22 -14.78 1.11
C HIS A 84 1.90 -14.21 2.36
N LYS A 85 3.08 -14.72 2.77
CA LYS A 85 3.86 -14.13 3.88
C LYS A 85 4.46 -12.77 3.51
N LEU A 86 4.63 -12.51 2.21
CA LEU A 86 5.03 -11.21 1.72
C LEU A 86 3.86 -10.20 1.79
N LYS A 87 2.59 -10.66 1.82
CA LYS A 87 1.38 -9.82 1.97
C LYS A 87 1.31 -9.10 3.31
N GLU A 88 1.82 -9.73 4.37
CA GLU A 88 1.90 -9.15 5.73
C GLU A 88 2.87 -7.97 5.83
N HIS A 89 3.72 -7.79 4.82
CA HIS A 89 4.76 -6.77 4.79
C HIS A 89 4.68 -5.83 3.59
N LEU A 90 3.86 -6.17 2.58
CA LEU A 90 3.62 -5.41 1.35
C LEU A 90 2.22 -5.75 0.79
N HIS A 91 1.39 -4.76 0.48
CA HIS A 91 0.15 -4.98 -0.27
C HIS A 91 0.50 -5.41 -1.71
N PHE A 92 0.08 -6.62 -2.09
CA PHE A 92 0.42 -7.24 -3.37
C PHE A 92 -0.21 -6.57 -4.58
N ASP A 93 -1.24 -5.75 -4.38
CA ASP A 93 -2.01 -5.13 -5.46
C ASP A 93 -1.20 -4.08 -6.23
N GLN A 94 0.03 -3.79 -5.80
CA GLN A 94 0.99 -2.89 -6.43
C GLN A 94 2.17 -3.61 -7.12
N LEU A 95 2.22 -4.95 -7.07
CA LEU A 95 3.31 -5.74 -7.64
C LEU A 95 2.81 -6.53 -8.85
N VAL A 96 3.40 -6.28 -10.02
CA VAL A 96 3.24 -7.15 -11.19
C VAL A 96 4.03 -8.43 -10.91
N VAL A 97 3.35 -9.43 -10.37
CA VAL A 97 3.91 -10.77 -10.17
C VAL A 97 3.70 -11.56 -11.47
N PRO A 98 4.77 -12.05 -12.12
CA PRO A 98 4.63 -12.87 -13.33
C PRO A 98 3.83 -14.16 -13.07
N SER A 99 3.02 -14.58 -14.04
CA SER A 99 2.11 -15.73 -13.93
C SER A 99 2.80 -17.03 -13.50
N LEU A 100 4.03 -17.25 -13.99
CA LEU A 100 4.84 -18.42 -13.63
C LEU A 100 5.18 -18.48 -12.13
N VAL A 101 5.30 -17.34 -11.46
CA VAL A 101 5.55 -17.27 -10.01
C VAL A 101 4.27 -17.61 -9.24
N LEU A 102 3.11 -17.16 -9.73
CA LEU A 102 1.80 -17.49 -9.15
C LEU A 102 1.50 -18.99 -9.28
N GLU A 103 1.74 -19.57 -10.46
CA GLU A 103 1.57 -21.01 -10.70
C GLU A 103 2.50 -21.86 -9.83
N HIS A 104 3.73 -21.39 -9.60
CA HIS A 104 4.67 -22.08 -8.74
C HIS A 104 4.27 -22.03 -7.26
N ASP A 105 3.86 -20.86 -6.75
CA ASP A 105 3.32 -20.71 -5.39
C ASP A 105 2.09 -21.62 -5.20
N ALA A 106 1.17 -21.64 -6.17
CA ALA A 106 0.01 -22.52 -6.16
C ALA A 106 0.38 -24.01 -6.10
N LYS A 107 1.42 -24.46 -6.82
CA LYS A 107 1.91 -25.84 -6.76
C LYS A 107 2.51 -26.20 -5.40
N ILE A 108 3.25 -25.29 -4.77
CA ILE A 108 3.79 -25.51 -3.41
C ILE A 108 2.65 -25.63 -2.39
N LEU A 109 1.66 -24.74 -2.48
CA LEU A 109 0.50 -24.72 -1.58
C LEU A 109 -0.33 -26.00 -1.69
N ALA A 110 -0.58 -26.46 -2.91
CA ALA A 110 -1.28 -27.71 -3.18
C ALA A 110 -0.54 -28.93 -2.61
N ALA A 111 0.79 -28.90 -2.58
CA ALA A 111 1.62 -30.01 -2.10
C ALA A 111 1.77 -30.05 -0.56
N GLN A 112 1.66 -28.92 0.14
CA GLN A 112 2.03 -28.81 1.56
C GLN A 112 0.85 -28.60 2.52
N LYS A 113 -0.37 -28.29 2.03
CA LYS A 113 -1.57 -27.95 2.84
C LYS A 113 -1.27 -27.13 4.13
N PRO A 114 -0.52 -26.01 4.07
CA PRO A 114 -0.39 -25.13 5.23
C PRO A 114 -1.75 -24.47 5.54
N SER A 115 -2.03 -24.25 6.84
CA SER A 115 -3.23 -23.52 7.29
C SER A 115 -3.28 -22.12 6.65
N TYR A 116 -4.34 -21.85 5.88
CA TYR A 116 -4.54 -20.64 5.10
C TYR A 116 -5.64 -19.76 5.74
N PRO A 117 -5.47 -18.43 5.86
CA PRO A 117 -6.47 -17.53 6.43
C PRO A 117 -7.48 -16.98 5.40
N TYR A 118 -7.52 -17.51 4.18
CA TYR A 118 -8.49 -17.13 3.15
C TYR A 118 -8.83 -18.35 2.29
N SER A 119 -9.51 -19.32 2.89
CA SER A 119 -10.31 -20.26 2.13
C SER A 119 -11.49 -19.48 1.56
N SER A 120 -11.65 -19.55 0.24
CA SER A 120 -12.85 -19.11 -0.46
C SER A 120 -14.00 -20.04 -0.11
N ASP A 121 -14.58 -19.85 1.07
CA ASP A 121 -15.91 -20.30 1.44
C ASP A 121 -16.57 -19.14 2.19
N GLU A 122 -17.62 -18.58 1.58
CA GLU A 122 -18.58 -17.74 2.28
C GLU A 122 -19.33 -18.62 3.29
N SER A 123 -18.70 -18.89 4.43
CA SER A 123 -19.30 -19.19 5.73
C SER A 123 -18.20 -19.65 6.68
N GLU A 124 -17.85 -18.81 7.66
CA GLU A 124 -17.67 -19.22 9.05
C GLU A 124 -17.25 -17.99 9.87
N ALA A 125 -17.91 -17.84 11.02
CA ALA A 125 -17.69 -16.78 11.98
C ALA A 125 -16.22 -16.77 12.47
N ALA A 126 -15.35 -16.05 11.77
CA ALA A 126 -14.08 -15.63 12.33
C ALA A 126 -14.43 -14.85 13.60
N VAL A 127 -14.07 -15.39 14.76
CA VAL A 127 -14.31 -14.84 16.11
C VAL A 127 -14.10 -13.33 16.05
N HIS A 128 -15.21 -12.62 15.90
CA HIS A 128 -15.13 -11.21 15.54
C HIS A 128 -14.88 -10.49 16.84
N ASN A 129 -13.62 -10.23 17.14
CA ASN A 129 -13.29 -9.39 18.28
C ASN A 129 -14.05 -8.07 18.07
N PRO A 130 -15.08 -7.77 18.90
CA PRO A 130 -15.93 -6.61 18.67
C PRO A 130 -15.14 -5.30 18.78
N LYS A 131 -13.93 -5.37 19.34
CA LYS A 131 -13.00 -4.25 19.51
C LYS A 131 -11.99 -4.11 18.36
N GLN A 132 -12.02 -4.99 17.36
CA GLN A 132 -11.14 -4.89 16.20
C GLN A 132 -11.41 -3.58 15.44
N GLN A 133 -10.36 -2.82 15.12
CA GLN A 133 -10.46 -1.54 14.40
C GLN A 133 -9.68 -1.53 13.08
N PHE A 134 -8.66 -2.38 12.90
CA PHE A 134 -7.92 -2.53 11.64
C PHE A 134 -8.40 -3.76 10.86
N GLY A 135 -8.39 -3.71 9.52
CA GLY A 135 -8.75 -4.88 8.69
C GLY A 135 -10.26 -5.17 8.60
N VAL A 136 -11.12 -4.26 9.08
CA VAL A 136 -12.57 -4.47 9.17
C VAL A 136 -13.34 -3.45 8.34
N LYS A 137 -14.64 -3.69 8.14
CA LYS A 137 -15.52 -2.74 7.46
C LYS A 137 -15.72 -1.50 8.33
N LEU A 138 -15.74 -0.33 7.72
CA LEU A 138 -15.93 0.92 8.44
C LEU A 138 -17.24 0.93 9.25
N GLN A 139 -18.35 0.49 8.65
CA GLN A 139 -19.67 0.49 9.27
C GLN A 139 -19.70 -0.32 10.57
N GLN A 140 -18.95 -1.41 10.63
CA GLN A 140 -18.84 -2.25 11.81
C GLN A 140 -18.11 -1.53 12.96
N ILE A 141 -17.04 -0.80 12.66
CA ILE A 141 -16.33 0.00 13.68
C ILE A 141 -17.30 1.04 14.26
N LEU A 142 -18.02 1.75 13.39
CA LEU A 142 -18.96 2.78 13.80
C LEU A 142 -20.09 2.22 14.67
N GLN A 143 -20.61 1.04 14.33
CA GLN A 143 -21.64 0.34 15.10
C GLN A 143 -21.12 -0.14 16.46
N ASN A 144 -19.95 -0.78 16.50
CA ASN A 144 -19.38 -1.35 17.72
C ASN A 144 -19.00 -0.28 18.74
N TYR A 145 -18.46 0.84 18.27
CA TYR A 145 -18.04 1.96 19.11
C TYR A 145 -19.11 3.05 19.28
N LYS A 146 -20.24 2.94 18.58
CA LYS A 146 -21.33 3.94 18.56
C LYS A 146 -20.78 5.36 18.33
N CYS A 147 -19.89 5.48 17.36
CA CYS A 147 -19.14 6.70 17.07
C CYS A 147 -19.42 7.21 15.65
N VAL A 148 -19.10 8.48 15.41
CA VAL A 148 -19.17 9.11 14.08
C VAL A 148 -17.81 9.08 13.40
N ILE A 149 -16.75 9.31 14.17
CA ILE A 149 -15.35 9.20 13.74
C ILE A 149 -14.74 8.00 14.46
N PRO A 150 -14.07 7.06 13.75
CA PRO A 150 -13.39 5.94 14.38
C PRO A 150 -12.34 6.41 15.41
N PRO A 151 -12.22 5.77 16.59
CA PRO A 151 -11.26 6.16 17.62
C PRO A 151 -9.82 6.29 17.12
N VAL A 152 -9.39 5.39 16.23
CA VAL A 152 -8.05 5.48 15.62
C VAL A 152 -7.84 6.81 14.88
N VAL A 153 -8.84 7.27 14.14
CA VAL A 153 -8.76 8.52 13.36
C VAL A 153 -8.79 9.72 14.30
N GLU A 154 -9.76 9.77 15.22
CA GLU A 154 -9.94 10.88 16.16
C GLU A 154 -8.70 11.07 17.03
N ILE A 155 -8.24 10.03 17.72
CA ILE A 155 -7.09 10.11 18.63
C ILE A 155 -5.81 10.51 17.88
N CYS A 156 -5.57 9.95 16.68
CA CYS A 156 -4.41 10.34 15.88
C CYS A 156 -4.49 11.82 15.43
N VAL A 157 -5.64 12.27 14.93
CA VAL A 157 -5.81 13.65 14.45
C VAL A 157 -5.68 14.65 15.58
N GLU A 158 -6.31 14.42 16.73
CA GLU A 158 -6.24 15.35 17.87
C GLU A 158 -4.81 15.48 18.40
N PHE A 159 -4.08 14.37 18.55
CA PHE A 159 -2.68 14.42 18.94
C PHE A 159 -1.82 15.18 17.92
N LEU A 160 -1.97 14.87 16.62
CA LEU A 160 -1.16 15.50 15.57
C LEU A 160 -1.47 16.99 15.42
N ARG A 161 -2.73 17.39 15.57
CA ARG A 161 -3.13 18.80 15.55
C ARG A 161 -2.50 19.59 16.69
N LYS A 162 -2.40 18.98 17.87
CA LYS A 162 -1.80 19.60 19.06
C LYS A 162 -0.27 19.66 18.99
N ASN A 163 0.36 18.60 18.50
CA ASN A 163 1.79 18.35 18.75
C ASN A 163 2.66 18.26 17.48
N ALA A 164 2.09 18.24 16.27
CA ALA A 164 2.84 17.84 15.07
C ALA A 164 2.62 18.69 13.81
N LEU A 165 1.91 19.82 13.89
CA LEU A 165 1.64 20.67 12.72
C LEU A 165 2.92 21.28 12.12
N ASP A 166 3.94 21.54 12.93
CA ASP A 166 5.21 22.13 12.52
C ASP A 166 6.34 21.08 12.33
N VAL A 167 6.05 19.80 12.58
CA VAL A 167 7.05 18.72 12.55
C VAL A 167 7.44 18.39 11.11
N GLU A 168 8.74 18.52 10.82
CA GLU A 168 9.29 18.23 9.49
C GLU A 168 8.98 16.81 8.99
N GLY A 169 8.39 16.74 7.80
CA GLY A 169 8.07 15.51 7.10
C GLY A 169 6.98 14.68 7.78
N ILE A 170 6.08 15.30 8.56
CA ILE A 170 4.90 14.63 9.10
C ILE A 170 4.11 13.94 7.98
N PHE A 171 3.59 12.74 8.23
CA PHE A 171 3.06 11.80 7.22
C PHE A 171 4.04 11.26 6.17
N ARG A 172 5.17 11.89 5.88
CA ARG A 172 6.17 11.37 4.93
C ARG A 172 7.15 10.40 5.58
N ARG A 173 7.61 10.70 6.80
CA ARG A 173 8.61 9.89 7.51
C ARG A 173 8.00 8.57 7.96
N SER A 174 8.84 7.52 7.96
CA SER A 174 8.48 6.22 8.51
C SER A 174 8.69 6.23 10.01
N ALA A 175 7.84 5.48 10.74
CA ALA A 175 7.96 5.28 12.17
C ALA A 175 8.50 3.87 12.49
N ASN A 176 8.81 3.61 13.77
CA ASN A 176 9.26 2.29 14.20
C ASN A 176 8.15 1.23 13.99
N ALA A 177 8.45 0.20 13.18
CA ALA A 177 7.48 -0.84 12.83
C ALA A 177 7.01 -1.69 14.02
N SER A 178 7.86 -1.91 15.02
CA SER A 178 7.48 -2.66 16.22
C SER A 178 6.49 -1.87 17.08
N VAL A 179 6.75 -0.58 17.27
CA VAL A 179 5.86 0.32 18.03
C VAL A 179 4.53 0.48 17.29
N LEU A 180 4.56 0.62 15.96
CA LEU A 180 3.35 0.68 15.15
C LEU A 180 2.49 -0.59 15.27
N LYS A 181 3.11 -1.77 15.31
CA LYS A 181 2.38 -3.04 15.52
C LYS A 181 1.76 -3.12 16.91
N ASP A 182 2.48 -2.65 17.92
CA ASP A 182 1.97 -2.59 19.30
C ASP A 182 0.77 -1.64 19.41
N VAL A 183 0.87 -0.43 18.83
CA VAL A 183 -0.25 0.53 18.77
C VAL A 183 -1.48 -0.07 18.06
N GLN A 184 -1.30 -0.74 16.92
CA GLN A 184 -2.41 -1.41 16.23
C GLN A 184 -3.05 -2.50 17.09
N LYS A 185 -2.23 -3.27 17.81
CA LYS A 185 -2.71 -4.31 18.72
C LYS A 185 -3.55 -3.71 19.84
N ARG A 186 -3.08 -2.64 20.49
CA ARG A 186 -3.82 -1.92 21.55
C ARG A 186 -5.17 -1.41 21.05
N PHE A 187 -5.20 -0.77 19.89
CA PHE A 187 -6.46 -0.33 19.27
C PHE A 187 -7.43 -1.48 18.99
N ASN A 188 -6.93 -2.60 18.45
CA ASN A 188 -7.73 -3.80 18.20
C ASN A 188 -8.21 -4.49 19.49
N GLN A 189 -7.53 -4.27 20.61
CA GLN A 189 -7.97 -4.70 21.95
C GLN A 189 -8.96 -3.71 22.58
N GLY A 190 -9.27 -2.61 21.89
CA GLY A 190 -10.12 -1.52 22.35
C GLY A 190 -9.53 -0.75 23.52
N GLU A 191 -8.21 -0.76 23.65
CA GLU A 191 -7.49 0.05 24.63
C GLU A 191 -7.38 1.49 24.14
N THR A 192 -7.35 2.43 25.09
CA THR A 192 -7.00 3.81 24.80
C THR A 192 -5.49 3.90 24.57
N VAL A 193 -5.10 4.47 23.43
CA VAL A 193 -3.69 4.72 23.11
C VAL A 193 -3.39 6.19 23.43
N ASP A 194 -2.51 6.41 24.40
CA ASP A 194 -1.92 7.72 24.65
C ASP A 194 -0.62 7.85 23.84
N PHE A 195 -0.60 8.78 22.90
CA PHE A 195 0.58 9.06 22.09
C PHE A 195 1.61 9.94 22.80
N ASP A 196 1.25 10.65 23.88
CA ASP A 196 2.20 11.42 24.69
C ASP A 196 3.21 10.49 25.42
N GLU A 197 2.83 9.24 25.69
CA GLU A 197 3.72 8.20 26.24
C GLU A 197 4.65 7.56 25.19
N ILE A 198 4.41 7.81 23.90
CA ILE A 198 5.16 7.21 22.79
C ILE A 198 6.19 8.21 22.26
N ASN A 199 7.47 7.88 22.42
CA ASN A 199 8.59 8.76 22.05
C ASN A 199 8.89 8.79 20.53
N ASP A 200 7.85 8.90 19.69
CA ASP A 200 7.94 9.08 18.23
C ASP A 200 6.67 9.76 17.69
N VAL A 201 6.78 11.07 17.43
CA VAL A 201 5.69 11.92 16.91
C VAL A 201 5.14 11.47 15.53
N HIS A 202 5.88 10.63 14.79
CA HIS A 202 5.42 10.11 13.50
C HIS A 202 4.54 8.86 13.62
N ILE A 203 4.51 8.19 14.78
CA ILE A 203 3.67 7.01 15.02
C ILE A 203 2.19 7.31 14.72
N PRO A 204 1.53 8.33 15.32
CA PRO A 204 0.12 8.61 15.03
C PRO A 204 -0.15 8.89 13.55
N ALA A 205 0.77 9.59 12.87
CA ALA A 205 0.66 9.85 11.44
C ALA A 205 0.74 8.56 10.59
N VAL A 206 1.61 7.61 10.95
CA VAL A 206 1.71 6.32 10.26
C VAL A 206 0.53 5.41 10.61
N THR A 207 0.04 5.45 11.86
CA THR A 207 -1.14 4.72 12.32
C THR A 207 -2.39 5.15 11.57
N MET A 208 -2.66 6.45 11.44
CA MET A 208 -3.82 6.97 10.71
C MET A 208 -3.81 6.54 9.23
N LYS A 209 -2.66 6.62 8.57
CA LYS A 209 -2.53 6.14 7.17
C LYS A 209 -2.74 4.63 7.06
N THR A 210 -2.24 3.88 8.03
CA THR A 210 -2.38 2.42 8.06
C THR A 210 -3.82 2.01 8.29
N PHE A 211 -4.54 2.69 9.18
CA PHE A 211 -5.96 2.50 9.36
C PHE A 211 -6.74 2.66 8.06
N LEU A 212 -6.52 3.78 7.35
CA LEU A 212 -7.19 4.06 6.08
C LEU A 212 -6.90 2.98 5.02
N ARG A 213 -5.65 2.54 4.92
CA ARG A 213 -5.21 1.52 3.96
C ARG A 213 -5.75 0.12 4.28
N ASP A 214 -5.92 -0.18 5.56
CA ASP A 214 -6.30 -1.51 6.02
C ASP A 214 -7.82 -1.68 6.14
N LEU A 215 -8.62 -0.66 5.80
CA LEU A 215 -10.07 -0.84 5.63
C LEU A 215 -10.34 -1.91 4.55
N GLN A 216 -11.39 -2.70 4.73
CA GLN A 216 -11.79 -3.70 3.72
C GLN A 216 -12.19 -3.07 2.38
N GLU A 217 -12.58 -1.80 2.41
CA GLU A 217 -12.92 -0.98 1.26
C GLU A 217 -12.35 0.43 1.49
N PRO A 218 -11.82 1.11 0.46
CA PRO A 218 -11.34 2.48 0.59
C PRO A 218 -12.37 3.42 1.19
N ILE A 219 -11.91 4.48 1.87
CA ILE A 219 -12.81 5.48 2.43
C ILE A 219 -13.66 6.17 1.35
N LEU A 220 -13.15 6.26 0.11
CA LEU A 220 -13.90 6.75 -1.05
C LEU A 220 -14.80 5.69 -1.71
N THR A 221 -14.83 4.45 -1.21
CA THR A 221 -15.50 3.27 -1.80
C THR A 221 -14.94 2.85 -3.16
N PHE A 222 -15.17 1.59 -3.53
CA PHE A 222 -14.73 1.09 -4.82
C PHE A 222 -15.55 1.66 -5.98
N ASP A 223 -16.79 2.06 -5.74
CA ASP A 223 -17.71 2.55 -6.77
C ASP A 223 -17.24 3.90 -7.33
N LEU A 224 -16.63 4.75 -6.50
CA LEU A 224 -16.06 6.02 -6.95
C LEU A 224 -14.71 5.87 -7.67
N TYR A 225 -14.10 4.67 -7.72
CA TYR A 225 -12.79 4.49 -8.34
C TYR A 225 -12.77 4.97 -9.80
N GLN A 226 -13.71 4.47 -10.60
CA GLN A 226 -13.79 4.79 -12.02
C GLN A 226 -14.21 6.25 -12.29
N PRO A 227 -15.24 6.80 -11.63
CA PRO A 227 -15.55 8.23 -11.69
C PRO A 227 -14.35 9.13 -11.37
N VAL A 228 -13.63 8.85 -10.27
CA VAL A 228 -12.47 9.64 -9.84
C VAL A 228 -11.35 9.58 -10.88
N VAL A 229 -11.04 8.39 -11.40
CA VAL A 229 -10.00 8.25 -12.44
C VAL A 229 -10.38 9.06 -13.68
N ARG A 230 -11.66 9.18 -14.04
CA ARG A 230 -12.10 9.95 -15.22
C ARG A 230 -12.19 11.45 -14.99
N LEU A 231 -12.06 11.96 -13.77
CA LEU A 231 -12.17 13.41 -13.51
C LEU A 231 -11.20 14.25 -14.34
N HIS A 232 -10.00 13.75 -14.61
CA HIS A 232 -8.99 14.46 -15.40
C HIS A 232 -9.41 14.70 -16.87
N THR A 233 -10.44 14.01 -17.36
CA THR A 233 -10.98 14.23 -18.71
C THR A 233 -12.01 15.35 -18.75
N LEU A 234 -12.39 15.90 -17.59
CA LEU A 234 -13.31 17.02 -17.46
C LEU A 234 -12.55 18.33 -17.31
N GLU A 235 -13.16 19.41 -17.79
CA GLU A 235 -12.72 20.79 -17.51
C GLU A 235 -12.86 21.10 -16.03
N GLU A 236 -12.02 22.00 -15.50
CA GLU A 236 -11.90 22.30 -14.06
C GLU A 236 -13.24 22.70 -13.41
N ASP A 237 -14.02 23.58 -14.06
CA ASP A 237 -15.35 23.99 -13.59
C ASP A 237 -16.33 22.81 -13.48
N ARG A 238 -16.21 21.82 -14.38
CA ARG A 238 -17.03 20.61 -14.35
C ARG A 238 -16.56 19.58 -13.32
N GLN A 239 -15.27 19.59 -12.97
CA GLN A 239 -14.74 18.69 -11.94
C GLN A 239 -15.39 18.99 -10.58
N LEU A 240 -15.55 20.26 -10.21
CA LEU A 240 -16.16 20.64 -8.93
C LEU A 240 -17.58 20.10 -8.81
N ILE A 241 -18.40 20.35 -9.85
CA ILE A 241 -19.80 19.91 -9.91
C ILE A 241 -19.89 18.39 -9.83
N GLU A 242 -19.04 17.67 -10.58
CA GLU A 242 -19.07 16.21 -10.59
C GLU A 242 -18.65 15.63 -9.24
N VAL A 243 -17.61 16.15 -8.60
CA VAL A 243 -17.18 15.66 -7.27
C VAL A 243 -18.25 15.94 -6.22
N GLN A 244 -18.89 17.12 -6.25
CA GLN A 244 -20.01 17.43 -5.37
C GLN A 244 -21.19 16.47 -5.59
N ARG A 245 -21.49 16.11 -6.84
CA ARG A 245 -22.51 15.11 -7.19
C ARG A 245 -22.16 13.74 -6.63
N LEU A 246 -20.94 13.25 -6.87
CA LEU A 246 -20.43 11.97 -6.36
C LEU A 246 -20.54 11.90 -4.82
N PHE A 247 -20.11 12.94 -4.12
CA PHE A 247 -20.20 13.01 -2.66
C PHE A 247 -21.64 13.10 -2.15
N ARG A 248 -22.55 13.66 -2.96
CA ARG A 248 -23.94 13.84 -2.61
C ARG A 248 -24.75 12.55 -2.75
N GLU A 249 -24.51 11.83 -3.84
CA GLU A 249 -25.38 10.77 -4.37
C GLU A 249 -24.78 9.37 -4.21
N GLU A 250 -23.44 9.23 -4.24
CA GLU A 250 -22.78 7.92 -4.34
C GLU A 250 -21.92 7.59 -3.11
N LEU A 251 -21.31 8.58 -2.45
CA LEU A 251 -20.51 8.36 -1.24
C LEU A 251 -21.41 8.16 -0.01
N PRO A 252 -21.29 7.05 0.74
CA PRO A 252 -22.05 6.86 1.97
C PRO A 252 -21.81 8.00 2.97
N LYS A 253 -22.85 8.33 3.75
CA LYS A 253 -22.84 9.48 4.67
C LYS A 253 -21.71 9.39 5.69
N GLU A 254 -21.49 8.21 6.24
CA GLU A 254 -20.45 7.94 7.22
C GLU A 254 -19.05 8.15 6.62
N ASN A 255 -18.82 7.61 5.42
CA ASN A 255 -17.59 7.80 4.66
C ASN A 255 -17.34 9.28 4.38
N TYR A 256 -18.37 10.02 3.95
CA TYR A 256 -18.29 11.46 3.71
C TYR A 256 -17.85 12.24 4.96
N ILE A 257 -18.46 11.97 6.12
CA ILE A 257 -18.15 12.68 7.37
C ILE A 257 -16.70 12.44 7.79
N ILE A 258 -16.23 11.19 7.70
CA ILE A 258 -14.86 10.84 8.09
C ILE A 258 -13.86 11.40 7.08
N LEU A 259 -14.16 11.32 5.78
CA LEU A 259 -13.34 11.94 4.75
C LEU A 259 -13.25 13.45 4.98
N LYS A 260 -14.37 14.14 5.24
CA LYS A 260 -14.41 15.56 5.56
C LYS A 260 -13.52 15.90 6.76
N TYR A 261 -13.58 15.12 7.83
CA TYR A 261 -12.76 15.31 9.02
C TYR A 261 -11.25 15.15 8.72
N ILE A 262 -10.89 14.12 7.95
CA ILE A 262 -9.50 13.86 7.57
C ILE A 262 -8.97 14.94 6.63
N ILE A 263 -9.69 15.27 5.55
CA ILE A 263 -9.25 16.28 4.59
C ILE A 263 -9.14 17.65 5.26
N HIS A 264 -10.05 17.99 6.17
CA HIS A 264 -9.92 19.22 6.97
C HIS A 264 -8.60 19.26 7.74
N PHE A 265 -8.24 18.17 8.39
CA PHE A 265 -6.95 18.11 9.09
C PHE A 265 -5.77 18.25 8.13
N LEU A 266 -5.84 17.66 6.92
CA LEU A 266 -4.79 17.80 5.92
C LEU A 266 -4.66 19.23 5.40
N THR A 267 -5.74 20.02 5.32
CA THR A 267 -5.64 21.45 4.98
C THR A 267 -4.92 22.22 6.08
N GLN A 268 -5.12 21.88 7.35
CA GLN A 268 -4.36 22.46 8.46
C GLN A 268 -2.88 22.11 8.36
N VAL A 269 -2.53 20.87 8.03
CA VAL A 269 -1.13 20.46 7.86
C VAL A 269 -0.47 21.20 6.69
N SER A 270 -1.16 21.38 5.56
CA SER A 270 -0.60 22.07 4.40
C SER A 270 -0.35 23.57 4.65
N GLN A 271 -1.16 24.20 5.51
CA GLN A 271 -0.96 25.60 5.94
C GLN A 271 0.36 25.81 6.70
N TYR A 272 0.92 24.77 7.33
CA TYR A 272 2.19 24.81 8.05
C TYR A 272 3.38 24.32 7.19
N SER A 273 3.20 24.24 5.86
CA SER A 273 4.18 23.66 4.95
C SER A 273 5.54 24.36 4.91
N ASP A 274 5.62 25.64 5.30
CA ASP A 274 6.89 26.35 5.46
C ASP A 274 7.78 25.72 6.54
N SER A 275 7.19 25.19 7.61
CA SER A 275 7.89 24.49 8.69
C SER A 275 7.98 23.00 8.43
N ASN A 276 6.82 22.34 8.24
CA ASN A 276 6.74 20.89 8.18
C ASN A 276 7.14 20.29 6.80
N LYS A 277 7.30 21.12 5.76
CA LYS A 277 7.67 20.74 4.38
C LYS A 277 6.65 19.86 3.63
N MET A 278 5.41 19.81 4.10
CA MET A 278 4.32 19.01 3.57
C MET A 278 3.22 19.88 2.97
N ASN A 279 3.48 20.42 1.78
CA ASN A 279 2.45 21.10 0.98
C ASN A 279 1.38 20.13 0.45
N THR A 280 0.32 20.65 -0.18
CA THR A 280 -0.79 19.83 -0.73
C THR A 280 -0.29 18.69 -1.61
N LEU A 281 0.62 18.95 -2.54
CA LEU A 281 1.14 17.92 -3.46
C LEU A 281 1.88 16.80 -2.71
N ASN A 282 2.70 17.14 -1.71
CA ASN A 282 3.41 16.16 -0.89
C ASN A 282 2.44 15.30 -0.06
N LEU A 283 1.42 15.92 0.53
CA LEU A 283 0.37 15.19 1.25
C LEU A 283 -0.42 14.29 0.32
N ALA A 284 -0.77 14.77 -0.87
CA ALA A 284 -1.54 14.05 -1.86
C ALA A 284 -0.83 12.77 -2.35
N ILE A 285 0.49 12.82 -2.57
CA ILE A 285 1.29 11.63 -2.90
C ILE A 285 1.22 10.58 -1.79
N VAL A 286 1.17 11.02 -0.53
CA VAL A 286 1.11 10.12 0.62
C VAL A 286 -0.31 9.59 0.81
N PHE A 287 -1.34 10.42 0.68
CA PHE A 287 -2.72 10.06 1.01
C PHE A 287 -3.51 9.46 -0.15
N GLY A 288 -3.26 9.84 -1.40
CA GLY A 288 -3.92 9.29 -2.59
C GLY A 288 -4.12 7.77 -2.55
N PRO A 289 -3.06 6.95 -2.36
CA PRO A 289 -3.20 5.50 -2.33
C PRO A 289 -3.86 4.94 -1.05
N ASN A 290 -4.05 5.75 -0.01
CA ASN A 290 -4.76 5.35 1.21
C ASN A 290 -6.22 5.85 1.21
N LEU A 291 -6.60 6.74 0.29
CA LEU A 291 -7.98 7.21 0.18
C LEU A 291 -8.80 6.36 -0.80
N LEU A 292 -8.15 5.84 -1.85
CA LEU A 292 -8.79 5.09 -2.92
C LEU A 292 -7.81 4.12 -3.59
N TRP A 293 -8.28 2.91 -3.89
CA TRP A 293 -7.56 1.89 -4.65
C TRP A 293 -8.56 0.97 -5.38
N PRO A 294 -8.16 0.27 -6.46
CA PRO A 294 -9.07 -0.61 -7.20
C PRO A 294 -9.32 -1.94 -6.48
N LYS A 295 -10.42 -2.64 -6.80
CA LYS A 295 -10.73 -4.02 -6.33
C LYS A 295 -9.72 -5.10 -6.81
N GLY A 296 -8.72 -4.73 -7.61
CA GLY A 296 -7.77 -5.64 -8.22
C GLY A 296 -6.41 -4.97 -8.43
N GLN A 297 -5.68 -5.37 -9.47
CA GLN A 297 -4.35 -4.83 -9.71
C GLN A 297 -4.37 -3.33 -9.98
N ALA A 298 -3.52 -2.59 -9.26
CA ALA A 298 -3.32 -1.17 -9.49
C ALA A 298 -2.53 -0.96 -10.78
N ASN A 299 -3.06 -0.12 -11.67
CA ASN A 299 -2.30 0.35 -12.82
C ASN A 299 -1.38 1.50 -12.35
N LEU A 300 -0.08 1.39 -12.60
CA LEU A 300 0.87 2.45 -12.25
C LEU A 300 0.50 3.80 -12.90
N SER A 301 -0.20 3.80 -14.04
CA SER A 301 -0.67 5.02 -14.69
C SER A 301 -1.80 5.71 -13.93
N THR A 302 -2.62 4.98 -13.15
CA THR A 302 -3.77 5.58 -12.43
C THR A 302 -3.38 6.18 -11.08
N ILE A 303 -2.21 5.82 -10.53
CA ILE A 303 -1.71 6.39 -9.26
C ILE A 303 -1.56 7.91 -9.37
N GLY A 304 -1.13 8.43 -10.53
CA GLY A 304 -1.04 9.87 -10.77
C GLY A 304 -2.39 10.58 -10.65
N HIS A 305 -3.47 9.96 -11.14
CA HIS A 305 -4.82 10.50 -11.04
C HIS A 305 -5.34 10.48 -9.59
N LEU A 306 -5.08 9.41 -8.83
CA LEU A 306 -5.46 9.32 -7.42
C LEU A 306 -4.77 10.38 -6.56
N ASN A 307 -3.48 10.59 -6.80
CA ASN A 307 -2.72 11.65 -6.14
C ASN A 307 -3.25 13.03 -6.53
N SER A 308 -3.53 13.26 -7.81
CA SER A 308 -4.11 14.54 -8.27
C SER A 308 -5.47 14.80 -7.63
N PHE A 309 -6.30 13.76 -7.49
CA PHE A 309 -7.58 13.87 -6.82
C PHE A 309 -7.42 14.18 -5.32
N ALA A 310 -6.49 13.54 -4.62
CA ALA A 310 -6.20 13.85 -3.22
C ALA A 310 -5.74 15.31 -3.03
N ALA A 311 -4.95 15.85 -3.96
CA ALA A 311 -4.58 17.26 -3.96
C ALA A 311 -5.82 18.15 -4.17
N TYR A 312 -6.64 17.81 -5.16
CA TYR A 312 -7.89 18.53 -5.45
C TYR A 312 -8.83 18.60 -4.24
N LEU A 313 -8.95 17.52 -3.45
CA LEU A 313 -9.74 17.50 -2.21
C LEU A 313 -9.22 18.49 -1.16
N ILE A 314 -7.90 18.59 -1.00
CA ILE A 314 -7.27 19.47 -0.02
C ILE A 314 -7.42 20.93 -0.46
N ASP A 315 -7.09 21.25 -1.70
CA ASP A 315 -7.12 22.63 -2.21
C ASP A 315 -8.55 23.20 -2.33
N ASN A 316 -9.54 22.34 -2.62
CA ASN A 316 -10.95 22.74 -2.78
C ASN A 316 -11.84 22.37 -1.59
N TYR A 317 -11.26 22.13 -0.41
CA TYR A 317 -11.97 21.63 0.77
C TYR A 317 -13.28 22.38 1.06
N THR A 318 -13.23 23.72 1.12
CA THR A 318 -14.38 24.56 1.47
C THR A 318 -15.52 24.47 0.45
N GLN A 319 -15.20 24.26 -0.82
CA GLN A 319 -16.20 24.17 -1.90
C GLN A 319 -16.79 22.77 -2.01
N LEU A 320 -16.00 21.72 -1.72
CA LEU A 320 -16.43 20.33 -1.82
C LEU A 320 -17.23 19.86 -0.61
N PHE A 321 -16.83 20.28 0.60
CA PHE A 321 -17.36 19.74 1.85
C PHE A 321 -18.42 20.64 2.52
N VAL A 322 -19.46 20.98 1.76
CA VAL A 322 -20.51 21.94 2.16
C VAL A 322 -21.70 21.33 2.93
N ARG A 323 -21.81 20.00 2.99
CA ARG A 323 -22.91 19.30 3.70
C ARG A 323 -22.69 19.21 5.20
#